data_AF-A0A8T5M4N1-F1
#
_entry.id   AF-A0A8T5M4N1-F1
#
_cell.length_a   1.000
_cell.length_b   1.000
_cell.length_c   1.000
_cell.angle_alpha   90.00
_cell.angle_beta   90.00
_cell.angle_gamma   90.00
#
_symmetry.space_group_name_H-M   'P 1'
#
loop_
_entity.id
_entity.type
_entity.pdbx_description
1 polymer ?
#
loop_
_entity_poly.entity_id
_entity_poly.type
_entity_poly.pdbx_seq_one_letter_code
_entity_poly.pdbx_strand_id
1 'polypeptide(L)'
;MDIKDFKEKVKKPFHAEYKEKVKSEGYNMALGIGFWENNYSLEVRLQPLENSPDPIPTDLLDRIKNEILPSRYEGAVVNVEYIGVIKT
;
A
#
# COMPACT_ATOMS: atom_id res chain seq x y z
N MET A 1 12.76 15.05 -7.10
CA MET A 1 13.32 13.83 -6.48
C MET A 1 13.51 12.80 -7.58
N ASP A 2 14.63 12.08 -7.64
CA ASP A 2 14.78 10.98 -8.60
C ASP A 2 14.20 9.66 -8.04
N ILE A 3 14.10 8.62 -8.87
CA ILE A 3 13.53 7.32 -8.47
C ILE A 3 14.36 6.60 -7.40
N LYS A 4 15.68 6.82 -7.36
CA LYS A 4 16.56 6.20 -6.37
C LYS A 4 16.31 6.82 -5.01
N ASP A 5 16.27 8.15 -4.93
CA ASP A 5 15.89 8.88 -3.74
C ASP A 5 14.48 8.50 -3.27
N PHE A 6 13.52 8.38 -4.19
CA PHE A 6 12.16 7.99 -3.85
C PHE A 6 12.10 6.58 -3.23
N LYS A 7 12.85 5.62 -3.79
CA LYS A 7 12.96 4.26 -3.24
C LYS A 7 13.49 4.26 -1.81
N GLU A 8 14.57 4.99 -1.56
CA GLU A 8 15.27 4.96 -0.27
C GLU A 8 14.59 5.82 0.81
N LYS A 9 14.05 6.98 0.45
CA LYS A 9 13.53 7.97 1.40
C LYS A 9 12.02 7.90 1.59
N VAL A 10 11.28 7.36 0.60
CA VAL A 10 9.81 7.31 0.64
C VAL A 10 9.32 5.87 0.74
N LYS A 11 9.61 5.03 -0.28
CA LYS A 11 9.07 3.67 -0.37
C LYS A 11 9.52 2.74 0.76
N LYS A 12 10.82 2.71 1.08
CA LYS A 12 11.37 1.82 2.12
C LYS A 12 10.86 2.19 3.52
N PRO A 13 10.93 3.47 3.96
CA PRO A 13 10.39 3.87 5.26
C PRO A 13 8.89 3.62 5.37
N PHE A 14 8.11 3.96 4.33
CA PHE A 14 6.67 3.68 4.28
C PHE A 14 6.38 2.20 4.46
N HIS A 15 7.10 1.31 3.76
CA HIS A 15 6.92 -0.13 3.95
C HIS A 15 7.21 -0.57 5.39
N ALA A 16 8.32 -0.11 5.96
CA ALA A 16 8.71 -0.47 7.32
C ALA A 16 7.68 -0.03 8.37
N GLU A 17 7.10 1.16 8.19
CA GLU A 17 6.15 1.78 9.12
C GLU A 17 4.76 1.13 9.08
N TYR A 18 4.26 0.76 7.88
CA TYR A 18 2.86 0.34 7.71
C TYR A 18 2.65 -1.15 7.46
N LYS A 19 3.69 -1.93 7.09
CA LYS A 19 3.51 -3.35 6.75
C LYS A 19 2.83 -4.17 7.84
N GLU A 20 3.22 -3.99 9.10
CA GLU A 20 2.66 -4.77 10.21
C GLU A 20 1.23 -4.32 10.57
N LYS A 21 0.90 -3.03 10.39
CA LYS A 21 -0.46 -2.50 10.60
C LYS A 21 -1.44 -3.05 9.57
N VAL A 22 -1.02 -3.15 8.31
CA VAL A 22 -1.84 -3.78 7.26
C VAL A 22 -1.94 -5.29 7.49
N LYS A 23 -0.84 -5.92 7.94
CA LYS A 23 -0.81 -7.35 8.28
C LYS A 23 -1.76 -7.71 9.42
N SER A 24 -1.91 -6.85 10.44
CA SER A 24 -2.86 -7.09 11.53
C SER A 24 -4.33 -7.06 11.09
N GLU A 25 -4.63 -6.45 9.94
CA GLU A 25 -5.97 -6.47 9.33
C GLU A 25 -6.19 -7.69 8.41
N GLY A 26 -5.21 -8.60 8.30
CA GLY A 26 -5.33 -9.80 7.47
C GLY A 26 -4.74 -9.68 6.06
N TYR A 27 -3.93 -8.65 5.76
CA TYR A 27 -3.43 -8.44 4.40
C TYR A 27 -1.92 -8.23 4.35
N ASN A 28 -1.26 -8.87 3.38
CA ASN A 28 0.08 -8.50 2.98
C ASN A 28 0.07 -7.19 2.18
N MET A 29 1.12 -6.40 2.37
CA MET A 29 1.33 -5.15 1.64
C MET A 29 2.50 -5.31 0.68
N ALA A 30 2.25 -5.16 -0.62
CA ALA A 30 3.28 -5.02 -1.63
C ALA A 30 3.31 -3.57 -2.14
N LEU A 31 4.50 -3.03 -2.41
CA LEU A 31 4.66 -1.65 -2.88
C LEU A 31 5.25 -1.59 -4.29
N GLY A 32 4.55 -0.89 -5.18
CA GLY A 32 5.03 -0.38 -6.45
C GLY A 32 5.40 1.10 -6.39
N ILE A 33 5.88 1.62 -7.52
CA ILE A 33 6.11 3.05 -7.73
C ILE A 33 5.37 3.42 -9.01
N GLY A 34 4.45 4.37 -8.91
CA GLY A 34 3.83 5.00 -10.07
C GLY A 34 4.54 6.30 -10.40
N PHE A 35 4.35 6.79 -11.62
CA PHE A 35 4.78 8.12 -12.03
C PHE A 35 3.68 8.76 -12.85
N TRP A 36 3.14 9.87 -12.36
CA TRP A 36 2.02 10.58 -12.97
C TRP A 36 2.22 12.08 -12.83
N GLU A 37 1.93 12.82 -13.89
CA GLU A 37 2.06 14.29 -13.94
C GLU A 37 3.38 14.82 -13.31
N ASN A 38 4.50 14.24 -13.74
CA ASN A 38 5.85 14.57 -13.27
C ASN A 38 6.14 14.30 -11.78
N ASN A 39 5.31 13.51 -11.09
CA ASN A 39 5.49 13.15 -9.69
C ASN A 39 5.44 11.63 -9.48
N TYR A 40 6.22 11.14 -8.50
CA TYR A 40 6.16 9.74 -8.08
C TYR A 40 5.01 9.50 -7.10
N SER A 41 4.36 8.34 -7.22
CA SER A 41 3.34 7.84 -6.30
C SER A 41 3.77 6.50 -5.69
N LEU A 42 3.20 6.18 -4.52
CA LEU A 42 3.28 4.86 -3.91
C LEU A 42 2.05 4.06 -4.30
N GLU A 43 2.27 2.92 -4.96
CA GLU A 43 1.20 1.99 -5.31
C GLU A 43 1.19 0.86 -4.30
N VAL A 44 0.24 0.88 -3.37
CA VAL A 44 0.03 -0.13 -2.34
C VAL A 44 -0.92 -1.20 -2.87
N ARG A 45 -0.45 -2.44 -2.91
CA ARG A 45 -1.26 -3.60 -3.30
C ARG A 45 -1.51 -4.47 -2.09
N LEU A 46 -2.78 -4.69 -1.79
CA LEU A 46 -3.26 -5.50 -0.69
C LEU A 46 -3.55 -6.92 -1.19
N GLN A 47 -2.87 -7.90 -0.61
CA GLN A 47 -3.10 -9.32 -0.87
C GLN A 47 -3.59 -9.98 0.43
N PRO A 48 -4.70 -10.73 0.42
CA PRO A 48 -5.20 -11.37 1.63
C PRO A 48 -4.21 -12.42 2.15
N LEU A 49 -4.08 -12.51 3.47
CA LEU A 49 -3.40 -13.62 4.15
C LEU A 49 -4.27 -14.88 4.11
N GLU A 50 -3.66 -16.01 4.47
CA GLU A 50 -4.40 -17.26 4.68
C GLU A 50 -5.53 -17.03 5.71
N ASN A 51 -6.75 -17.47 5.37
CA ASN A 51 -7.97 -17.29 6.15
C ASN A 51 -8.51 -15.84 6.25
N SER A 52 -7.92 -14.89 5.55
CA SER A 52 -8.50 -13.54 5.44
C SER A 52 -9.53 -13.48 4.31
N PRO A 53 -10.53 -12.59 4.39
CA PRO A 53 -11.55 -12.46 3.35
C PRO A 53 -10.97 -12.21 1.95
N ASP A 54 -11.50 -12.92 0.96
CA ASP A 54 -11.30 -12.67 -0.46
C ASP A 54 -12.65 -12.78 -1.20
N PRO A 55 -13.24 -11.67 -1.68
CA PRO A 55 -12.68 -10.32 -1.74
C PRO A 55 -12.64 -9.60 -0.39
N ILE A 56 -11.81 -8.55 -0.27
CA ILE A 56 -11.78 -7.68 0.91
C ILE A 56 -13.16 -6.98 1.14
N PRO A 57 -13.70 -6.98 2.37
CA PRO A 57 -14.89 -6.20 2.72
C PRO A 57 -14.69 -4.71 2.45
N THR A 58 -15.71 -4.04 1.93
CA THR A 58 -15.63 -2.61 1.53
C THR A 58 -15.28 -1.71 2.71
N ASP A 59 -15.91 -1.93 3.87
CA ASP A 59 -15.66 -1.21 5.11
C ASP A 59 -14.21 -1.38 5.60
N LEU A 60 -13.66 -2.59 5.46
CA LEU A 60 -12.27 -2.86 5.81
C LEU A 60 -11.29 -2.19 4.84
N LEU A 61 -11.58 -2.24 3.53
CA LEU A 61 -10.78 -1.54 2.53
C LEU A 61 -10.78 -0.02 2.76
N ASP A 62 -11.94 0.55 3.09
CA ASP A 62 -12.09 1.97 3.40
C ASP A 62 -11.34 2.34 4.68
N ARG A 63 -11.38 1.50 5.72
CA ARG A 63 -10.58 1.68 6.94
C ARG A 63 -9.07 1.64 6.64
N ILE A 64 -8.62 0.70 5.81
CA ILE A 64 -7.20 0.66 5.41
C ILE A 64 -6.80 1.94 4.66
N LYS A 65 -7.66 2.45 3.76
CA LYS A 65 -7.40 3.65 2.95
C LYS A 65 -7.44 4.96 3.71
N ASN A 66 -8.31 5.07 4.72
CA ASN A 66 -8.62 6.35 5.36
C ASN A 66 -8.08 6.47 6.79
N GLU A 67 -7.85 5.35 7.48
CA GLU A 67 -7.41 5.34 8.88
C GLU A 67 -6.01 4.76 9.08
N ILE A 68 -5.65 3.70 8.34
CA ILE A 68 -4.38 2.99 8.54
C ILE A 68 -3.27 3.55 7.66
N LEU A 69 -3.54 3.69 6.36
CA LEU A 69 -2.60 4.25 5.40
C LEU A 69 -2.93 5.72 5.17
N PRO A 70 -1.93 6.62 5.19
CA PRO A 70 -2.18 8.00 4.85
C PRO A 70 -2.40 8.12 3.34
N SER A 71 -3.25 9.06 2.91
CA SER A 71 -3.48 9.35 1.48
C SER A 71 -2.28 10.02 0.79
N ARG A 72 -1.36 10.60 1.58
CA ARG A 72 -0.08 11.16 1.14
C ARG A 72 1.03 10.85 2.13
N TYR A 73 2.26 10.64 1.66
CA TYR A 73 3.43 10.43 2.50
C TYR A 73 4.67 11.07 1.86
N GLU A 74 5.38 11.93 2.59
CA GLU A 74 6.56 12.65 2.08
C GLU A 74 6.30 13.35 0.72
N GLY A 75 5.10 13.91 0.56
CA GLY A 75 4.64 14.56 -0.68
C GLY A 75 4.14 13.61 -1.78
N ALA A 76 4.39 12.30 -1.68
CA ALA A 76 3.90 11.30 -2.62
C ALA A 76 2.43 10.98 -2.38
N VAL A 77 1.65 10.80 -3.45
CA VAL A 77 0.29 10.22 -3.35
C VAL A 77 0.41 8.73 -3.05
N VAL A 78 -0.45 8.24 -2.15
CA VAL A 78 -0.56 6.82 -1.82
C VAL A 78 -1.84 6.27 -2.45
N ASN A 79 -1.68 5.42 -3.45
CA ASN A 79 -2.78 4.74 -4.11
C ASN A 79 -2.89 3.32 -3.55
N VAL A 80 -4.07 2.92 -3.12
CA VAL A 80 -4.30 1.61 -2.49
C VAL A 80 -5.26 0.79 -3.35
N GLU A 81 -4.80 -0.38 -3.77
CA GLU A 81 -5.52 -1.33 -4.59
C GLU A 81 -5.58 -2.70 -3.93
N TYR A 82 -6.71 -3.39 -4.07
CA TYR A 82 -6.85 -4.79 -3.69
C TYR A 82 -6.59 -5.69 -4.90
N ILE A 83 -5.72 -6.69 -4.75
CA ILE A 83 -5.29 -7.55 -5.87
C ILE A 83 -5.73 -9.02 -5.73
N GLY A 84 -6.45 -9.39 -4.67
CA GLY A 84 -6.93 -10.77 -4.46
C GLY A 84 -5.84 -11.79 -4.14
N VAL A 85 -6.22 -13.05 -3.97
CA VAL A 85 -5.26 -14.17 -3.94
C VAL A 85 -4.68 -14.39 -5.34
N ILE A 86 -3.35 -14.31 -5.46
CA ILE A 86 -2.64 -14.78 -6.65
C ILE A 86 -2.53 -16.31 -6.55
N LYS A 87 -3.34 -17.03 -7.34
CA LYS A 87 -3.22 -18.49 -7.48
C LYS A 87 -2.01 -18.80 -8.35
N THR A 88 -0.94 -19.29 -7.72
CA THR A 88 0.23 -19.88 -8.40
C THR A 88 0.00 -21.35 -8.70
#